data_AF-A0A235FI65-F1
#
_entry.id   AF-A0A235FI65-F1
#
_cell.length_a   1.000
_cell.length_b   1.000
_cell.length_c   1.000
_cell.angle_alpha   90.00
_cell.angle_beta   90.00
_cell.angle_gamma   90.00
#
_symmetry.space_group_name_H-M   'P 1'
#
loop_
_entity.id
_entity.type
_entity.pdbx_description
1 polymer ?
#
loop_
_entity_poly.entity_id
_entity_poly.type
_entity_poly.pdbx_seq_one_letter_code
_entity_poly.pdbx_strand_id
1 'polypeptide(L)'
;MLNHQLVREIASQLEDYLQAASSLPTEPSAPIEDGAEGWFAPAPGSPSYGRTPWVNMSDVLVRPIGRTIVVSFSWRLEPSGQKATYVLPLEAPDFDAIGGSDKVITLLDFRLDEPDWQRNAHLMGDDLYVLVMSRQRQPGSGGFLPGDQRPLRSD
;
A
#
# COMPACT_ATOMS: atom_id res chain seq x y z
N MET A 1 -18.14 -19.29 -9.34
CA MET A 1 -16.88 -19.84 -8.79
C MET A 1 -15.69 -19.37 -9.62
N LEU A 2 -15.40 -18.05 -9.63
CA LEU A 2 -14.36 -17.45 -10.50
C LEU A 2 -13.30 -16.64 -9.73
N ASN A 3 -13.26 -16.77 -8.40
CA ASN A 3 -12.57 -15.80 -7.55
C ASN A 3 -11.15 -16.22 -7.11
N HIS A 4 -10.90 -17.51 -6.85
CA HIS A 4 -9.59 -17.94 -6.33
C HIS A 4 -8.46 -17.90 -7.36
N GLN A 5 -8.75 -18.19 -8.63
CA GLN A 5 -7.75 -18.12 -9.69
C GLN A 5 -7.35 -16.66 -9.96
N LEU A 6 -8.34 -15.78 -10.06
CA LEU A 6 -8.12 -14.34 -10.23
C LEU A 6 -7.27 -13.73 -9.09
N VAL A 7 -7.56 -14.07 -7.84
CA VAL A 7 -6.76 -13.60 -6.69
C VAL A 7 -5.31 -14.12 -6.75
N ARG A 8 -5.07 -15.33 -7.28
CA ARG A 8 -3.71 -15.85 -7.50
C ARG A 8 -2.98 -15.10 -8.61
N GLU A 9 -3.67 -14.80 -9.71
CA GLU A 9 -3.10 -14.04 -10.83
C GLU A 9 -2.72 -12.61 -10.39
N ILE A 10 -3.61 -11.94 -9.64
CA ILE A 10 -3.32 -10.61 -9.08
C ILE A 10 -2.15 -10.66 -8.10
N ALA A 11 -2.11 -11.67 -7.21
CA ALA A 11 -1.01 -11.84 -6.28
C ALA A 11 0.33 -12.03 -7.01
N SER A 12 0.36 -12.83 -8.09
CA SER A 12 1.56 -13.03 -8.91
C SER A 12 2.02 -11.74 -9.58
N GLN A 13 1.10 -11.02 -10.25
CA GLN A 13 1.43 -9.76 -10.91
C GLN A 13 1.93 -8.69 -9.92
N LEU A 14 1.32 -8.65 -8.74
CA LEU A 14 1.74 -7.75 -7.67
C LEU A 14 3.13 -8.12 -7.15
N GLU A 15 3.43 -9.41 -6.97
CA GLU A 15 4.77 -9.87 -6.57
C GLU A 15 5.83 -9.44 -7.57
N ASP A 16 5.59 -9.70 -8.86
CA ASP A 16 6.50 -9.33 -9.95
C ASP A 16 6.75 -7.83 -9.98
N TYR A 17 5.68 -7.01 -9.85
CA TYR A 17 5.80 -5.56 -9.81
C TYR A 17 6.62 -5.08 -8.61
N LEU A 18 6.29 -5.54 -7.39
CA LEU A 18 6.93 -5.06 -6.17
C LEU A 18 8.40 -5.49 -6.11
N GLN A 19 8.74 -6.69 -6.60
CA GLN A 19 10.13 -7.14 -6.70
C GLN A 19 10.92 -6.28 -7.69
N ALA A 20 10.34 -5.98 -8.86
CA ALA A 20 10.99 -5.10 -9.84
C ALA A 20 11.18 -3.68 -9.28
N ALA A 21 10.14 -3.11 -8.67
CA ALA A 21 10.16 -1.74 -8.15
C ALA A 21 11.11 -1.56 -6.97
N SER A 22 11.18 -2.53 -6.06
CA SER A 22 12.08 -2.50 -4.88
C SER A 22 13.55 -2.79 -5.21
N SER A 23 13.82 -3.37 -6.38
CA SER A 23 15.19 -3.61 -6.87
C SER A 23 15.83 -2.39 -7.51
N LEU A 24 15.05 -1.33 -7.78
CA LEU A 24 15.57 -0.11 -8.40
C LEU A 24 16.41 0.69 -7.39
N PRO A 25 17.51 1.31 -7.83
CA PRO A 25 18.32 2.15 -6.96
C PRO A 25 17.54 3.38 -6.52
N THR A 26 17.79 3.85 -5.29
CA THR A 26 17.30 5.14 -4.82
C THR A 26 17.95 6.25 -5.64
N GLU A 27 17.16 7.25 -6.06
CA GLU A 27 17.69 8.43 -6.73
C GLU A 27 18.70 9.13 -5.79
N PRO A 28 19.93 9.43 -6.25
CA PRO A 28 20.85 10.22 -5.45
C PRO A 28 20.22 11.60 -5.22
N SER A 29 20.12 12.02 -3.96
CA SER A 29 19.64 13.36 -3.63
C SER A 29 20.45 14.39 -4.40
N ALA A 30 19.83 15.07 -5.36
CA ALA A 30 20.49 16.15 -6.07
C ALA A 30 20.89 17.24 -5.07
N PRO A 31 22.04 17.92 -5.25
CA PRO A 31 22.27 19.18 -4.56
C PRO A 31 21.08 20.08 -4.84
N ILE A 32 20.48 20.64 -3.80
CA ILE A 32 19.46 21.68 -3.95
C ILE A 32 20.18 22.88 -4.58
N GLU A 33 20.15 22.98 -5.90
CA GLU A 33 20.46 24.25 -6.56
C GLU A 33 19.26 25.17 -6.29
N ASP A 34 19.48 26.20 -5.47
CA ASP A 34 18.55 27.29 -5.25
C ASP A 34 18.06 27.84 -6.60
N GLY A 35 16.82 27.51 -6.99
CA GLY A 35 16.12 28.20 -8.06
C GLY A 35 15.50 27.37 -9.19
N ALA A 36 15.55 26.04 -9.16
CA ALA A 36 14.88 25.23 -10.20
C ALA A 36 13.43 24.89 -9.83
N GLU A 37 12.51 25.86 -9.93
CA GLU A 37 11.08 25.57 -10.06
C GLU A 37 10.80 25.04 -11.48
N GLY A 38 10.93 23.72 -11.67
CA GLY A 38 10.63 23.07 -12.94
C GLY A 38 10.46 21.57 -12.81
N TRP A 39 9.56 21.00 -13.61
CA TRP A 39 9.39 19.55 -13.72
C TRP A 39 10.69 18.94 -14.27
N PHE A 40 11.40 18.18 -13.43
CA PHE A 40 12.59 17.45 -13.85
C PHE A 40 12.17 16.29 -14.75
N ALA A 41 12.53 16.36 -16.04
CA ALA A 41 12.44 15.22 -16.95
C ALA A 41 13.83 14.58 -17.05
N PRO A 42 14.00 13.30 -16.70
CA PRO A 42 15.28 12.61 -16.86
C PRO A 42 15.76 12.69 -18.32
N ALA A 43 17.06 12.85 -18.53
CA ALA A 43 17.63 12.84 -19.87
C ALA A 43 17.42 11.47 -20.55
N PRO A 44 17.27 11.41 -21.89
CA PRO A 44 17.24 10.13 -22.59
C PRO A 44 18.48 9.29 -22.26
N GLY A 45 18.27 8.08 -21.74
CA GLY A 45 19.35 7.18 -21.32
C GLY A 45 19.80 7.32 -19.86
N SER A 46 19.16 8.18 -19.05
CA SER A 46 19.37 8.21 -17.60
C SER A 46 18.95 6.87 -16.96
N PRO A 47 19.66 6.42 -15.90
CA PRO A 47 19.24 5.27 -15.11
C PRO A 47 17.82 5.44 -14.59
N SER A 48 17.04 4.36 -14.59
CA SER A 48 15.75 4.35 -13.90
C SER A 48 15.99 4.25 -12.40
N TYR A 49 15.46 5.19 -11.63
CA TYR A 49 15.47 5.17 -10.18
C TYR A 49 14.13 4.67 -9.63
N GLY A 50 14.18 4.05 -8.46
CA GLY A 50 12.98 3.62 -7.75
C GLY A 50 12.29 4.82 -7.11
N ARG A 51 10.96 4.73 -7.03
CA ARG A 51 10.12 5.71 -6.32
C ARG A 51 9.84 5.24 -4.88
N THR A 52 9.55 6.17 -3.99
CA THR A 52 8.86 5.83 -2.74
C THR A 52 7.45 5.31 -3.06
N PRO A 53 6.92 4.37 -2.28
CA PRO A 53 7.51 3.75 -1.09
C PRO A 53 8.50 2.60 -1.38
N TRP A 54 8.57 2.11 -2.62
CA TRP A 54 9.18 0.80 -2.96
C TRP A 54 10.68 0.70 -2.69
N VAL A 55 11.42 1.80 -2.83
CA VAL A 55 12.89 1.83 -2.58
C VAL A 55 13.29 1.50 -1.14
N ASN A 56 12.33 1.56 -0.20
CA ASN A 56 12.56 1.18 1.19
C ASN A 56 12.21 -0.28 1.46
N MET A 57 11.62 -0.99 0.49
CA MET A 57 11.24 -2.39 0.62
C MET A 57 12.37 -3.34 0.22
N SER A 58 12.40 -4.51 0.84
CA SER A 58 13.13 -5.68 0.35
C SER A 58 12.40 -6.97 0.75
N ASP A 59 12.88 -8.11 0.27
CA ASP A 59 12.40 -9.45 0.69
C ASP A 59 10.88 -9.61 0.49
N VAL A 60 10.36 -9.08 -0.61
CA VAL A 60 8.93 -9.04 -0.90
C VAL A 60 8.39 -10.43 -1.22
N LEU A 61 7.31 -10.81 -0.55
CA LEU A 61 6.52 -12.01 -0.80
C LEU A 61 5.03 -11.65 -0.86
N VAL A 62 4.32 -12.16 -1.85
CA VAL A 62 2.88 -11.95 -1.99
C VAL A 62 2.15 -13.28 -2.03
N ARG A 63 1.20 -13.50 -1.12
CA ARG A 63 0.48 -14.77 -1.02
C ARG A 63 -1.03 -14.58 -1.00
N PRO A 64 -1.78 -15.31 -1.85
CA PRO A 64 -3.23 -15.32 -1.81
C PRO A 64 -3.73 -16.27 -0.71
N ILE A 65 -4.60 -15.77 0.18
CA ILE A 65 -5.28 -16.54 1.22
C ILE A 65 -6.79 -16.33 1.07
N GLY A 66 -7.48 -17.31 0.49
CA GLY A 66 -8.91 -17.19 0.21
C GLY A 66 -9.20 -16.06 -0.78
N ARG A 67 -9.79 -14.96 -0.30
CA ARG A 67 -10.08 -13.72 -1.04
C ARG A 67 -9.14 -12.57 -0.69
N THR A 68 -8.16 -12.82 0.16
CA THR A 68 -7.22 -11.84 0.70
C THR A 68 -5.88 -12.03 0.01
N ILE A 69 -5.19 -10.92 -0.27
CA ILE A 69 -3.78 -10.94 -0.66
C ILE A 69 -2.99 -10.48 0.55
N VAL A 70 -2.01 -11.27 0.96
CA VAL A 70 -1.08 -10.91 2.04
C VAL A 70 0.24 -10.54 1.40
N VAL A 71 0.71 -9.32 1.68
CA VAL A 71 2.01 -8.81 1.26
C VAL A 71 2.93 -8.83 2.48
N SER A 72 4.07 -9.51 2.38
CA SER A 72 5.13 -9.48 3.39
C SER A 72 6.35 -8.81 2.78
N PHE A 73 6.99 -7.91 3.52
CA PHE A 73 8.19 -7.20 3.07
C PHE A 73 9.03 -6.76 4.26
N SER A 74 10.34 -6.71 4.08
CA SER A 74 11.23 -5.97 4.96
C SER A 74 11.21 -4.49 4.60
N TRP A 75 11.25 -3.61 5.58
CA TRP A 75 11.31 -2.17 5.37
C TRP A 75 12.56 -1.57 6.03
N ARG A 76 13.32 -0.77 5.27
CA ARG A 76 14.48 -0.04 5.77
C ARG A 76 14.03 1.17 6.59
N LEU A 77 14.39 1.17 7.87
CA LEU A 77 14.12 2.25 8.82
C LEU A 77 15.25 3.28 8.75
N GLU A 78 14.98 4.39 8.09
CA GLU A 78 15.88 5.54 8.12
C GLU A 78 15.80 6.27 9.47
N PRO A 79 16.92 6.83 9.98
CA PRO A 79 18.27 6.84 9.39
C PRO A 79 19.15 5.63 9.80
N SER A 80 18.59 4.70 10.58
CA SER A 80 19.36 3.62 11.21
C SER A 80 19.84 2.53 10.25
N GLY A 81 19.21 2.40 9.08
CA GLY A 81 19.42 1.29 8.16
C GLY A 81 18.91 -0.06 8.68
N GLN A 82 18.33 -0.11 9.89
CA GLN A 82 17.72 -1.32 10.43
C GLN A 82 16.53 -1.73 9.57
N LYS A 83 16.24 -3.04 9.55
CA LYS A 83 15.08 -3.57 8.86
C LYS A 83 14.09 -4.13 9.87
N ALA A 84 12.82 -3.85 9.64
CA ALA A 84 11.71 -4.53 10.30
C ALA A 84 10.85 -5.23 9.24
N THR A 85 10.28 -6.37 9.58
CA THR A 85 9.42 -7.12 8.67
C THR A 85 7.97 -6.73 8.90
N TYR A 86 7.26 -6.46 7.81
CA TYR A 86 5.88 -6.04 7.83
C TYR A 86 5.03 -7.03 7.05
N VAL A 87 3.87 -7.38 7.60
CA VAL A 87 2.85 -8.22 6.98
C VAL A 87 1.58 -7.41 6.85
N LEU A 88 1.05 -7.36 5.64
CA LEU A 88 -0.09 -6.54 5.29
C LEU A 88 -1.17 -7.37 4.59
N PRO A 89 -2.27 -7.69 5.29
CA PRO A 89 -3.44 -8.30 4.66
C PRO A 89 -4.26 -7.25 3.91
N LEU A 90 -4.58 -7.55 2.66
CA LEU A 90 -5.36 -6.72 1.75
C LEU A 90 -6.61 -7.48 1.34
N GLU A 91 -7.75 -7.08 1.91
CA GLU A 91 -9.06 -7.48 1.38
C GLU A 91 -9.42 -6.56 0.23
N ALA A 92 -9.61 -7.11 -0.98
CA ALA A 92 -10.26 -6.34 -2.02
C ALA A 92 -11.68 -6.87 -2.28
N PRO A 93 -12.69 -6.00 -2.18
CA PRO A 93 -14.05 -6.38 -2.50
C PRO A 93 -14.21 -6.69 -4.01
N ASP A 94 -13.48 -5.98 -4.89
CA ASP A 94 -13.73 -5.95 -6.35
C ASP A 94 -12.45 -6.05 -7.19
N PHE A 95 -11.68 -7.10 -6.97
CA PHE A 95 -10.63 -7.50 -7.90
C PHE A 95 -11.26 -7.93 -9.21
N ASP A 96 -11.19 -7.06 -10.23
CA ASP A 96 -11.43 -7.44 -11.61
C ASP A 96 -10.11 -7.89 -12.27
N ALA A 97 -10.21 -8.64 -13.36
CA ALA A 97 -9.06 -9.23 -14.05
C ALA A 97 -8.16 -8.22 -14.77
N ILE A 98 -8.59 -6.95 -14.88
CA ILE A 98 -7.91 -5.96 -15.72
C ILE A 98 -7.08 -4.99 -14.86
N GLY A 99 -7.64 -4.50 -13.75
CA GLY A 99 -7.00 -3.52 -12.88
C GLY A 99 -6.85 -3.96 -11.43
N GLY A 100 -7.04 -5.25 -11.14
CA GLY A 100 -6.97 -5.78 -9.78
C GLY A 100 -5.62 -5.52 -9.12
N SER A 101 -4.50 -5.77 -9.82
CA SER A 101 -3.14 -5.51 -9.34
C SER A 101 -2.85 -4.01 -9.21
N ASP A 102 -3.22 -3.20 -10.22
CA ASP A 102 -3.09 -1.74 -10.17
C ASP A 102 -3.79 -1.12 -8.96
N LYS A 103 -5.02 -1.57 -8.65
CA LYS A 103 -5.76 -1.14 -7.46
C LYS A 103 -5.01 -1.47 -6.18
N VAL A 104 -4.36 -2.64 -6.10
CA VAL A 104 -3.54 -3.00 -4.94
C VAL A 104 -2.30 -2.12 -4.87
N ILE A 105 -1.60 -1.92 -5.98
CA ILE A 105 -0.40 -1.07 -6.06
C ILE A 105 -0.75 0.33 -5.59
N THR A 106 -1.83 0.93 -6.11
CA THR A 106 -2.31 2.25 -5.68
C THR A 106 -2.64 2.29 -4.20
N LEU A 107 -3.31 1.27 -3.66
CA LEU A 107 -3.62 1.21 -2.23
C LEU A 107 -2.37 1.14 -1.37
N LEU A 108 -1.37 0.35 -1.77
CA LEU A 108 -0.09 0.26 -1.08
C LEU A 108 0.68 1.58 -1.14
N ASP A 109 0.72 2.22 -2.32
CA ASP A 109 1.37 3.51 -2.57
C ASP A 109 0.85 4.56 -1.58
N PHE A 110 -0.47 4.77 -1.58
CA PHE A 110 -1.11 5.74 -0.69
C PHE A 110 -0.82 5.49 0.79
N ARG A 111 -0.74 4.22 1.20
CA ARG A 111 -0.69 3.85 2.61
C ARG A 111 0.72 3.86 3.18
N LEU A 112 1.71 3.58 2.36
CA LEU A 112 3.10 3.56 2.79
C LEU A 112 3.82 4.89 2.54
N ASP A 113 3.22 5.77 1.72
CA ASP A 113 3.62 7.18 1.62
C ASP A 113 2.99 8.06 2.73
N GLU A 114 2.00 7.56 3.49
CA GLU A 114 1.47 8.28 4.65
C GLU A 114 2.60 8.50 5.69
N PRO A 115 2.82 9.75 6.14
CA PRO A 115 3.71 10.00 7.27
C PRO A 115 3.24 9.19 8.48
N ASP A 116 4.17 8.53 9.16
CA ASP A 116 3.89 7.71 10.34
C ASP A 116 2.97 6.50 10.10
N TRP A 117 2.89 5.95 8.88
CA TRP A 117 2.08 4.75 8.60
C TRP A 117 2.40 3.58 9.55
N GLN A 118 3.64 3.50 10.04
CA GLN A 118 4.09 2.49 10.99
C GLN A 118 3.31 2.53 12.32
N ARG A 119 2.65 3.65 12.67
CA ARG A 119 1.76 3.73 13.85
C ARG A 119 0.56 2.80 13.76
N ASN A 120 0.19 2.36 12.55
CA ASN A 120 -0.87 1.39 12.32
C ASN A 120 -0.35 -0.06 12.36
N ALA A 121 0.92 -0.27 12.72
CA ALA A 121 1.55 -1.58 12.75
C ALA A 121 1.60 -2.13 14.19
N HIS A 122 1.26 -3.40 14.34
CA HIS A 122 1.25 -4.10 15.62
C HIS A 122 2.38 -5.13 15.66
N LEU A 123 3.26 -5.02 16.66
CA LEU A 123 4.33 -5.98 16.90
C LEU A 123 3.74 -7.35 17.27
N MET A 124 4.15 -8.39 16.55
CA MET A 124 3.79 -9.79 16.81
C MET A 124 4.95 -10.63 17.36
N GLY A 125 6.20 -10.13 17.26
CA GLY A 125 7.42 -10.77 17.77
C GLY A 125 8.59 -10.61 16.79
N ASP A 126 9.84 -10.70 17.24
CA ASP A 126 11.05 -10.72 16.40
C ASP A 126 11.07 -9.69 15.24
N ASP A 127 10.76 -8.42 15.55
CA ASP A 127 10.64 -7.31 14.57
C ASP A 127 9.65 -7.57 13.41
N LEU A 128 8.71 -8.50 13.60
CA LEU A 128 7.57 -8.74 12.74
C LEU A 128 6.38 -7.89 13.19
N TYR A 129 5.88 -7.06 12.27
CA TYR A 129 4.76 -6.17 12.48
C TYR A 129 3.63 -6.52 11.52
N VAL A 130 2.39 -6.54 12.02
CA VAL A 130 1.19 -6.65 11.18
C VAL A 130 0.59 -5.26 11.00
N LEU A 131 0.47 -4.80 9.76
CA LEU A 131 -0.26 -3.56 9.46
C LEU A 131 -1.75 -3.83 9.48
N VAL A 132 -2.47 -3.07 10.28
CA VAL A 132 -3.93 -3.06 10.26
C VAL A 132 -4.39 -1.81 9.54
N MET A 133 -4.79 -1.98 8.27
CA MET A 133 -5.31 -0.86 7.51
C MET A 133 -6.76 -0.61 7.89
N SER A 134 -6.99 0.51 8.56
CA SER A 134 -8.34 1.01 8.81
C SER A 134 -9.02 1.24 7.45
N ARG A 135 -10.17 0.59 7.22
CA ARG A 135 -11.00 0.89 6.04
C ARG A 135 -11.28 2.39 6.07
N GLN A 136 -10.87 3.13 5.04
CA GLN A 136 -11.35 4.50 4.91
C GLN A 136 -12.87 4.44 4.92
N ARG A 137 -13.50 5.10 5.91
CA ARG A 137 -14.93 5.40 5.80
C ARG A 137 -15.07 6.25 4.55
N GLN A 138 -15.76 5.75 3.53
CA GLN A 138 -16.26 6.59 2.46
C GLN A 138 -17.02 7.76 3.12
N PRO A 139 -16.61 9.02 2.91
CA PRO A 139 -17.44 10.15 3.29
C PRO A 139 -18.59 10.19 2.28
N GLY A 140 -19.73 9.59 2.62
CA GLY A 140 -20.89 9.61 1.71
C GLY A 140 -22.04 8.65 2.01
N SER A 141 -21.87 7.62 2.82
CA SER A 141 -23.00 6.78 3.26
C SER A 141 -23.60 7.35 4.55
N GLY A 142 -24.25 8.49 4.42
CA GLY A 142 -25.25 8.95 5.38
C GLY A 142 -26.41 7.96 5.43
N GLY A 143 -26.20 6.85 6.12
CA GLY A 143 -27.22 5.84 6.38
C GLY A 143 -28.30 6.45 7.25
N PHE A 144 -29.44 6.73 6.62
CA PHE A 144 -30.71 6.95 7.30
C PHE A 144 -30.96 5.75 8.21
N LEU A 145 -30.90 5.94 9.53
CA LEU A 145 -31.36 4.95 10.48
C LEU A 145 -32.90 5.04 10.53
N PRO A 146 -33.67 3.99 10.17
CA PRO A 146 -35.09 3.96 10.41
C PRO A 146 -35.29 3.63 11.89
N GLY A 147 -35.28 4.65 12.74
CA GLY A 147 -35.38 4.43 14.19
C GLY A 147 -35.82 5.63 15.03
N ASP A 148 -36.00 6.82 14.47
CA ASP A 148 -36.39 8.01 15.25
C ASP A 148 -37.86 8.39 15.00
N GLN A 149 -38.80 7.49 15.32
CA GLN A 149 -40.17 7.89 15.60
C GLN A 149 -40.27 8.23 17.10
N ARG A 150 -40.11 9.50 17.44
CA ARG A 150 -40.53 10.01 18.75
C ARG A 150 -42.05 10.12 18.80
N PRO A 151 -42.69 9.82 19.94
CA PRO A 151 -44.13 9.97 20.08
C PRO A 151 -44.49 11.46 20.08
N LEU A 152 -45.47 11.82 19.25
CA LEU A 152 -46.17 13.09 19.32
C LEU A 152 -46.84 13.17 20.70
N ARG A 153 -46.34 14.05 21.57
CA ARG A 153 -47.12 14.53 22.71
C ARG A 153 -48.17 15.48 22.19
N SER A 154 -49.42 15.16 22.50
CA SER A 154 -50.57 16.04 22.40
C SER A 154 -50.39 17.25 23.30
N ASP A 155 -50.77 18.42 22.79
CA ASP A 155 -51.56 19.44 23.50
C ASP A 155 -52.51 20.08 22.47
#